data_AF-A0A955QI83-F1
#
_entry.id   AF-A0A955QI83-F1
#
_cell.length_a   1.000
_cell.length_b   1.000
_cell.length_c   1.000
_cell.angle_alpha   90.00
_cell.angle_beta   90.00
_cell.angle_gamma   90.00
#
_symmetry.space_group_name_H-M   'P 1'
#
loop_
_entity.id
_entity.type
_entity.pdbx_description
1 polymer ?
#
loop_
_entity_poly.entity_id
_entity_poly.type
_entity_poly.pdbx_seq_one_letter_code
_entity_poly.pdbx_strand_id
1 'polypeptide(L)'
;NVQVSPDISRLKEQIHALLPNEQGIKVLSSHEHITLAGSVSDMGALNKVLALAEPYAPEKVVNLMQVGGVQQVMMEVKIAEMQRGLLKKLGVNFNRQQDGHRDFSAGLLNGISAVNLDEYVRVFHPDTTPSRTTTELFDILPALATNGIFGFGIGKDLWTVYLDMLKEHGLSKTMAEPTLIAESGQSADFLVGGEFPIPIPQQFGQVTIRFKEFGVGLKFTPTVLSEGRISIIVHPEVSELDFSNGLI
;
A
#
# COMPACT_ATOMS: atom_id res chain seq x y z
N ASN A 1 -57.03 -44.99 -20.28
CA ASN A 1 -55.64 -44.66 -19.86
C ASN A 1 -55.70 -43.34 -19.12
N VAL A 2 -55.49 -43.35 -17.80
CA VAL A 2 -55.51 -42.12 -16.98
C VAL A 2 -54.08 -41.56 -16.99
N GLN A 3 -53.88 -40.39 -17.59
CA GLN A 3 -52.59 -39.69 -17.59
C GLN A 3 -52.49 -38.82 -16.35
N VAL A 4 -51.49 -39.05 -15.51
CA VAL A 4 -51.19 -38.23 -14.33
C VAL A 4 -50.14 -37.21 -14.76
N SER A 5 -50.55 -35.96 -14.90
CA SER A 5 -49.62 -34.84 -15.08
C SER A 5 -49.17 -34.34 -13.69
N PRO A 6 -47.90 -33.91 -13.52
CA PRO A 6 -47.46 -33.26 -12.30
C PRO A 6 -48.33 -32.04 -11.96
N ASP A 7 -48.80 -31.94 -10.72
CA ASP A 7 -49.57 -30.78 -10.25
C ASP A 7 -48.63 -29.58 -10.05
N ILE A 8 -48.49 -28.79 -11.12
CA ILE A 8 -47.66 -27.58 -11.15
C ILE A 8 -48.30 -26.37 -10.47
N SER A 9 -49.56 -26.48 -10.03
CA SER A 9 -50.29 -25.35 -9.44
C SER A 9 -49.65 -24.93 -8.13
N ARG A 10 -49.31 -25.92 -7.28
CA ARG A 10 -48.63 -25.69 -6.00
C ARG A 10 -47.23 -25.12 -6.17
N LEU A 11 -46.48 -25.60 -7.16
CA LEU A 11 -45.15 -25.07 -7.47
C LEU A 11 -45.23 -23.60 -7.90
N LYS A 12 -46.20 -23.24 -8.75
CA LYS A 12 -46.42 -21.84 -9.16
C LYS A 12 -46.75 -20.95 -7.97
N GLU A 13 -47.64 -21.39 -7.09
CA GLU A 13 -48.00 -20.66 -5.86
C GLU A 13 -46.78 -20.48 -4.94
N GLN A 14 -45.99 -21.53 -4.74
CA GLN A 14 -44.81 -21.50 -3.88
C GLN A 14 -43.71 -20.59 -4.43
N ILE A 15 -43.47 -20.61 -5.75
CA ILE A 15 -42.54 -19.69 -6.42
C ILE A 15 -43.02 -18.25 -6.25
N HIS A 16 -44.31 -17.98 -6.48
CA HIS A 16 -44.85 -16.63 -6.35
C HIS A 16 -44.81 -16.11 -4.89
N ALA A 17 -45.03 -17.00 -3.92
CA ALA A 17 -44.97 -16.65 -2.50
C ALA A 17 -43.54 -16.37 -2.01
N LEU A 18 -42.55 -17.14 -2.46
CA LEU A 18 -41.16 -17.01 -2.02
C LEU A 18 -40.34 -16.01 -2.84
N LEU A 19 -40.73 -15.76 -4.09
CA LEU A 19 -40.08 -14.84 -5.02
C LEU A 19 -41.11 -13.86 -5.62
N PRO A 20 -41.75 -13.00 -4.80
CA PRO A 20 -42.83 -12.13 -5.25
C PRO A 20 -42.40 -11.09 -6.30
N ASN A 21 -41.11 -10.75 -6.33
CA ASN A 21 -40.53 -9.80 -7.29
C ASN A 21 -40.29 -10.44 -8.67
N GLU A 22 -40.27 -11.76 -8.76
CA GLU A 22 -39.96 -12.49 -9.99
C GLU A 22 -41.23 -12.83 -10.77
N GLN A 23 -41.74 -11.86 -11.54
CA GLN A 23 -42.98 -12.03 -12.31
C GLN A 23 -42.77 -12.66 -13.70
N GLY A 24 -41.51 -12.79 -14.14
CA GLY A 24 -41.17 -13.34 -15.45
C GLY A 24 -41.22 -14.87 -15.53
N ILE A 25 -41.35 -15.57 -14.41
CA ILE A 25 -41.21 -17.03 -14.33
C ILE A 25 -42.48 -17.72 -14.86
N LYS A 26 -42.30 -18.61 -15.83
CA LYS A 26 -43.34 -19.47 -16.40
C LYS A 26 -43.00 -20.93 -16.14
N VAL A 27 -43.92 -21.62 -15.47
CA VAL A 27 -43.83 -23.07 -15.22
C VAL A 27 -44.75 -23.80 -16.18
N LEU A 28 -44.17 -24.66 -17.02
CA LEU A 28 -44.86 -25.51 -17.97
C LEU A 28 -44.66 -26.98 -17.57
N SER A 29 -45.70 -27.78 -17.69
CA SER A 29 -45.64 -29.24 -17.49
C SER A 29 -45.75 -29.91 -18.85
N SER A 30 -44.84 -30.84 -19.16
CA SER A 30 -44.92 -31.67 -20.36
C SER A 30 -44.63 -33.12 -19.98
N HIS A 31 -45.68 -33.95 -20.00
CA HIS A 31 -45.61 -35.36 -19.63
C HIS A 31 -45.01 -35.55 -18.22
N GLU A 32 -43.75 -35.94 -18.14
CA GLU A 32 -43.02 -36.17 -16.88
C GLU A 32 -42.02 -35.07 -16.53
N HIS A 33 -41.90 -34.02 -17.34
CA HIS A 33 -40.92 -32.94 -17.15
C HIS A 33 -41.59 -31.63 -16.75
N ILE A 34 -40.90 -30.88 -15.91
CA ILE A 34 -41.23 -29.48 -15.63
C ILE A 34 -40.26 -28.61 -16.42
N THR A 35 -40.78 -27.75 -17.28
CA THR A 35 -39.99 -26.74 -17.98
C THR A 35 -40.17 -25.40 -17.29
N LEU A 36 -39.06 -24.80 -16.87
CA LEU A 36 -39.02 -23.46 -16.32
C LEU A 36 -38.56 -22.51 -17.42
N ALA A 37 -39.35 -21.49 -17.74
CA ALA A 37 -39.08 -20.55 -18.82
C ALA A 37 -39.34 -19.11 -18.38
N GLY A 38 -38.85 -18.13 -19.15
CA GLY A 38 -39.01 -16.71 -18.87
C GLY A 38 -37.72 -16.08 -18.36
N SER A 39 -37.83 -15.03 -17.55
CA SER A 39 -36.66 -14.29 -17.05
C SER A 39 -36.66 -14.21 -15.52
N VAL A 40 -35.46 -14.23 -14.94
CA VAL A 40 -35.20 -14.00 -13.51
C VAL A 40 -34.19 -12.88 -13.32
N SER A 41 -34.23 -12.15 -12.20
CA SER A 41 -33.38 -10.98 -11.99
C SER A 41 -31.90 -11.30 -11.69
N ASP A 42 -31.62 -12.42 -11.04
CA ASP A 42 -30.27 -12.82 -10.66
C ASP A 42 -30.07 -14.35 -10.61
N MET A 43 -28.81 -14.78 -10.53
CA MET A 43 -28.42 -16.19 -10.43
C MET A 43 -28.90 -16.86 -9.14
N GLY A 44 -29.08 -16.11 -8.06
CA GLY A 44 -29.60 -16.62 -6.79
C GLY A 44 -31.08 -16.96 -6.85
N ALA A 45 -31.88 -16.11 -7.49
CA ALA A 45 -33.28 -16.36 -7.79
C ALA A 45 -33.42 -17.61 -8.66
N LEU A 46 -32.61 -17.73 -9.72
CA LEU A 46 -32.54 -18.93 -10.56
C LEU A 46 -32.33 -20.21 -9.73
N ASN A 47 -31.30 -20.21 -8.89
CA ASN A 47 -30.96 -21.37 -8.06
C ASN A 47 -32.07 -21.72 -7.06
N LYS A 48 -32.75 -20.72 -6.49
CA LYS A 48 -33.92 -20.95 -5.62
C LYS A 48 -35.08 -21.58 -6.38
N VAL A 49 -35.39 -21.09 -7.59
CA VAL A 49 -36.47 -21.67 -8.42
C VAL A 49 -36.16 -23.13 -8.75
N LEU A 50 -34.92 -23.44 -9.13
CA LEU A 50 -34.49 -24.82 -9.40
C LEU A 50 -34.65 -25.71 -8.16
N ALA A 51 -34.20 -25.24 -6.99
CA ALA A 51 -34.35 -25.96 -5.74
C ALA A 51 -35.81 -26.17 -5.32
N LEU A 52 -36.72 -25.24 -5.66
CA LEU A 52 -38.15 -25.38 -5.42
C LEU A 52 -38.83 -26.34 -6.41
N ALA A 53 -38.33 -26.44 -7.64
CA ALA A 53 -38.86 -27.33 -8.66
C ALA A 53 -38.42 -28.79 -8.49
N GLU A 54 -37.22 -29.02 -7.95
CA GLU A 54 -36.63 -30.35 -7.77
C GLU A 54 -37.56 -31.37 -7.06
N PRO A 55 -38.26 -31.03 -5.95
CA PRO A 55 -39.17 -31.97 -5.28
C PRO A 55 -40.39 -32.38 -6.12
N TYR A 56 -40.75 -31.61 -7.14
CA TYR A 56 -41.93 -31.87 -7.98
C TYR A 56 -41.59 -32.68 -9.24
N ALA A 57 -40.35 -32.59 -9.73
CA ALA A 57 -39.86 -33.34 -10.88
C ALA A 57 -38.36 -33.67 -10.72
N PRO A 58 -38.00 -34.64 -9.87
CA PRO A 58 -36.61 -34.99 -9.58
C PRO A 58 -35.87 -35.37 -10.86
N GLU A 59 -34.72 -34.74 -11.12
CA GLU A 59 -33.89 -34.90 -12.34
C GLU A 59 -34.62 -34.62 -13.67
N LYS A 60 -35.87 -34.15 -13.64
CA LYS A 60 -36.73 -33.91 -14.81
C LYS A 60 -37.10 -32.44 -14.97
N VAL A 61 -36.30 -31.53 -14.41
CA VAL A 61 -36.44 -30.08 -14.56
C VAL A 61 -35.61 -29.61 -15.75
N VAL A 62 -36.29 -29.05 -16.76
CA VAL A 62 -35.65 -28.41 -17.91
C VAL A 62 -35.63 -26.91 -17.68
N ASN A 63 -34.43 -26.35 -17.53
CA ASN A 63 -34.22 -24.91 -17.34
C ASN A 63 -34.04 -24.19 -18.68
N LEU A 64 -35.04 -23.41 -19.09
CA LEU A 64 -35.01 -22.48 -20.22
C LEU A 64 -35.14 -21.02 -19.76
N MET A 65 -34.91 -20.73 -18.48
CA MET A 65 -34.97 -19.37 -17.96
C MET A 65 -33.72 -18.59 -18.35
N GLN A 66 -33.91 -17.31 -18.67
CA GLN A 66 -32.84 -16.36 -18.91
C GLN A 66 -32.62 -15.51 -17.66
N VAL A 67 -31.35 -15.35 -17.25
CA VAL A 67 -31.02 -14.37 -16.19
C VAL A 67 -30.96 -13.00 -16.85
N GLY A 68 -31.83 -12.10 -16.42
CA GLY A 68 -31.97 -10.76 -16.95
C GLY A 68 -31.02 -9.77 -16.27
N GLY A 69 -30.55 -8.81 -17.07
CA GLY A 69 -29.74 -7.67 -16.59
C GLY A 69 -28.23 -7.88 -16.73
N VAL A 70 -27.53 -6.81 -17.08
CA VAL A 70 -26.08 -6.73 -16.91
C VAL A 70 -25.83 -6.29 -15.48
N GLN A 71 -25.39 -7.21 -14.63
CA GLN A 71 -25.09 -6.89 -13.24
C GLN A 71 -23.69 -6.26 -13.19
N GLN A 72 -23.65 -4.94 -13.28
CA GLN A 72 -22.41 -4.18 -13.13
C GLN A 72 -22.04 -4.10 -11.65
N VAL A 73 -20.79 -4.40 -11.36
CA VAL A 73 -20.21 -4.32 -10.03
C VAL A 73 -19.14 -3.23 -10.07
N MET A 74 -19.35 -2.18 -9.27
CA MET A 74 -18.36 -1.15 -9.03
C MET A 74 -17.52 -1.54 -7.81
N MET A 75 -16.21 -1.47 -7.94
CA MET A 75 -15.25 -1.73 -6.87
C MET A 75 -14.44 -0.48 -6.60
N GLU A 76 -14.45 -0.02 -5.35
CA GLU A 76 -13.55 1.01 -4.84
C GLU A 76 -12.40 0.32 -4.12
N VAL A 77 -11.18 0.56 -4.58
CA VAL A 77 -9.97 -0.02 -4.00
C VAL A 77 -9.27 1.07 -3.22
N LYS A 78 -8.68 0.74 -2.07
CA LYS A 78 -7.80 1.67 -1.33
C LYS A 78 -6.44 1.02 -1.14
N ILE A 79 -5.42 1.58 -1.78
CA ILE A 79 -4.03 1.14 -1.66
C ILE A 79 -3.33 2.09 -0.70
N ALA A 80 -2.54 1.57 0.23
CA ALA A 80 -1.75 2.38 1.15
C ALA A 80 -0.31 1.85 1.25
N GLU A 81 0.66 2.69 0.90
CA GLU A 81 2.09 2.44 1.12
C GLU A 81 2.50 3.07 2.46
N MET A 82 3.32 2.38 3.25
CA MET A 82 3.82 2.88 4.54
C MET A 82 5.32 2.71 4.64
N GLN A 83 6.06 3.81 4.54
CA GLN A 83 7.50 3.83 4.77
C GLN A 83 7.78 4.30 6.20
N ARG A 84 8.48 3.48 6.99
CA ARG A 84 8.91 3.83 8.36
C ARG A 84 10.42 3.95 8.40
N GLY A 85 10.90 5.18 8.56
CA GLY A 85 12.29 5.49 8.87
C GLY A 85 12.46 5.82 10.34
N LEU A 86 13.47 5.23 11.00
CA LEU A 86 13.91 5.67 12.32
C LEU A 86 15.38 6.07 12.25
N LEU A 87 15.64 7.37 12.39
CA LEU A 87 16.99 7.89 12.59
C LEU A 87 17.15 8.25 14.07
N LYS A 88 18.13 7.62 14.72
CA LYS A 88 18.55 7.93 16.09
C LYS A 88 20.01 8.30 16.05
N LYS A 89 20.31 9.56 16.37
CA LYS A 89 21.67 10.08 16.50
C LYS A 89 21.87 10.62 17.91
N LEU A 90 22.93 10.15 18.56
CA LEU A 90 23.39 10.65 19.85
C LEU A 90 24.85 11.04 19.72
N GLY A 91 25.16 12.27 20.08
CA GLY A 91 26.49 12.84 20.02
C GLY A 91 26.85 13.52 21.33
N VAL A 92 28.07 13.27 21.79
CA VAL A 92 28.62 13.89 23.00
C VAL A 92 30.00 14.44 22.68
N ASN A 93 30.21 15.69 23.06
CA ASN A 93 31.52 16.34 23.00
C ASN A 93 31.83 16.99 24.35
N PHE A 94 33.08 16.87 24.77
CA PHE A 94 33.60 17.41 26.02
C PHE A 94 34.73 18.37 25.70
N ASN A 95 34.64 19.55 26.30
CA ASN A 95 35.68 20.55 26.25
C ASN A 95 36.13 20.90 27.67
N ARG A 96 37.43 21.09 27.85
CA ARG A 96 38.04 21.70 29.03
C ARG A 96 38.79 22.94 28.58
N GLN A 97 38.45 24.06 29.19
CA GLN A 97 39.13 25.33 29.02
C GLN A 97 39.86 25.69 30.32
N GLN A 98 41.13 26.06 30.21
CA GLN A 98 41.95 26.43 31.37
C GLN A 98 42.51 27.84 31.18
N ASP A 99 42.30 28.71 32.17
CA ASP A 99 42.81 30.08 32.10
C ASP A 99 44.36 30.07 31.98
N GLY A 100 44.83 30.60 30.85
CA GLY A 100 46.24 30.68 30.49
C GLY A 100 46.88 29.40 29.91
N HIS A 101 46.51 29.00 28.69
CA HIS A 101 47.33 28.29 27.68
C HIS A 101 47.11 26.77 27.45
N ARG A 102 46.08 26.10 28.00
CA ARG A 102 45.88 24.65 27.73
C ARG A 102 44.42 24.21 27.65
N ASP A 103 43.90 24.07 26.43
CA ASP A 103 42.53 23.61 26.19
C ASP A 103 42.52 22.21 25.58
N PHE A 104 41.47 21.47 25.88
CA PHE A 104 41.30 20.09 25.44
C PHE A 104 39.89 19.89 24.94
N SER A 105 39.75 19.26 23.77
CA SER A 105 38.46 18.86 23.21
C SER A 105 38.48 17.38 22.80
N ALA A 106 37.51 16.60 23.24
CA ALA A 106 37.30 15.22 22.82
C ALA A 106 35.83 14.97 22.50
N GLY A 107 35.54 14.32 21.38
CA GLY A 107 34.17 14.05 20.94
C GLY A 107 34.05 12.71 20.23
N LEU A 108 32.87 12.09 20.35
CA LEU A 108 32.54 10.80 19.73
C LEU A 108 31.91 10.94 18.33
N LEU A 109 31.48 12.14 17.96
CA LEU A 109 30.96 12.46 16.64
C LEU A 109 31.63 13.73 16.13
N ASN A 110 32.21 13.64 14.93
CA ASN A 110 32.87 14.75 14.26
C ASN A 110 31.86 15.89 14.02
N GLY A 111 32.16 17.10 14.52
CA GLY A 111 31.43 18.33 14.15
C GLY A 111 30.38 18.87 15.13
N ILE A 112 30.33 18.42 16.39
CA ILE A 112 29.38 18.96 17.42
C ILE A 112 29.94 20.21 18.12
N SER A 113 31.26 20.38 18.11
CA SER A 113 31.94 21.62 18.48
C SER A 113 33.05 21.88 17.45
N ALA A 114 33.15 23.12 16.99
CA ALA A 114 34.26 23.56 16.16
C ALA A 114 35.27 24.29 17.08
N VAL A 115 36.52 23.85 17.07
CA VAL A 115 37.62 24.64 17.62
C VAL A 115 37.98 25.66 16.55
N ASN A 116 37.95 26.95 16.87
CA ASN A 116 38.38 28.01 15.95
C ASN A 116 39.86 27.76 15.57
N LEU A 117 40.13 27.34 14.34
CA LEU A 117 41.46 26.90 13.88
C LEU A 117 42.46 28.08 13.69
N ASP A 118 42.02 29.32 13.86
CA ASP A 118 42.90 30.50 13.73
C ASP A 118 43.97 30.56 14.83
N GLU A 119 43.80 29.80 15.91
CA GLU A 119 44.80 29.66 16.98
C GLU A 119 45.83 28.53 16.72
N TYR A 120 45.54 27.56 15.83
CA TYR A 120 46.47 26.45 15.51
C TYR A 120 47.53 26.81 14.45
N VAL A 121 47.49 28.02 13.87
CA VAL A 121 48.58 28.53 13.01
C VAL A 121 49.78 29.04 13.82
N ARG A 122 49.65 29.18 15.15
CA ARG A 122 50.68 29.76 16.04
C ARG A 122 51.74 28.78 16.55
N VAL A 123 51.75 27.52 16.07
CA VAL A 123 52.88 26.59 16.31
C VAL A 123 54.04 26.86 15.34
N PHE A 124 53.79 27.58 14.24
CA PHE A 124 54.78 27.78 13.16
C PHE A 124 55.30 29.22 12.98
N HIS A 125 54.77 30.22 13.69
CA HIS A 125 55.30 31.60 13.67
C HIS A 125 55.18 32.29 15.05
N PRO A 126 56.30 32.49 15.77
CA PRO A 126 56.29 33.04 17.13
C PRO A 126 56.22 34.58 17.23
N ASP A 127 56.31 35.33 16.12
CA ASP A 127 56.59 36.79 16.16
C ASP A 127 55.41 37.73 15.89
N THR A 128 54.16 37.29 16.03
CA THR A 128 53.00 38.18 15.96
C THR A 128 52.37 38.39 17.35
N THR A 129 52.47 39.63 17.85
CA THR A 129 51.80 40.09 19.08
C THR A 129 50.31 40.35 18.82
N PRO A 130 49.37 39.60 19.43
CA PRO A 130 47.95 39.85 19.26
C PRO A 130 47.50 40.97 20.21
N SER A 131 46.85 42.00 19.66
CA SER A 131 46.05 42.94 20.47
C SER A 131 44.83 42.19 21.00
N ARG A 132 44.85 41.88 22.31
CA ARG A 132 43.69 41.33 23.03
C ARG A 132 42.59 42.39 23.11
N THR A 133 41.58 42.28 22.26
CA THR A 133 40.29 42.95 22.50
C THR A 133 39.60 42.19 23.64
N THR A 134 39.33 42.88 24.75
CA THR A 134 38.94 42.30 26.05
C THR A 134 37.47 41.85 26.11
N THR A 135 37.07 40.93 25.25
CA THR A 135 35.81 40.16 25.32
C THR A 135 36.06 38.88 24.51
N GLU A 136 35.44 37.75 24.86
CA GLU A 136 35.69 36.40 24.31
C GLU A 136 36.78 35.58 25.06
N LEU A 137 36.34 35.00 26.17
CA LEU A 137 36.79 33.68 26.63
C LEU A 137 36.59 32.71 25.45
N PHE A 138 37.62 31.99 24.98
CA PHE A 138 37.54 30.90 23.97
C PHE A 138 36.22 30.80 23.17
N ASP A 139 36.23 31.30 21.93
CA ASP A 139 35.05 31.35 21.06
C ASP A 139 34.74 29.95 20.47
N ILE A 140 34.30 29.03 21.33
CA ILE A 140 33.79 27.70 20.95
C ILE A 140 32.33 27.91 20.55
N LEU A 141 32.12 28.20 19.27
CA LEU A 141 30.78 28.28 18.71
C LEU A 141 30.15 26.87 18.72
N PRO A 142 29.01 26.64 19.38
CA PRO A 142 28.28 25.40 19.20
C PRO A 142 27.90 25.28 17.72
N ALA A 143 28.09 24.09 17.15
CA ALA A 143 27.51 23.83 15.83
C ALA A 143 26.00 24.05 15.90
N LEU A 144 25.39 24.54 14.81
CA LEU A 144 23.95 24.84 14.72
C LEU A 144 23.03 23.65 15.08
N ALA A 145 23.58 22.44 15.22
CA ALA A 145 22.90 21.20 15.56
C ALA A 145 23.02 20.78 17.04
N THR A 146 23.65 21.56 17.92
CA THR A 146 23.78 21.19 19.34
C THR A 146 22.52 21.56 20.12
N ASN A 147 21.81 20.55 20.62
CA ASN A 147 20.53 20.72 21.35
C ASN A 147 20.70 20.95 22.87
N GLY A 148 21.89 20.71 23.43
CA GLY A 148 22.16 20.94 24.85
C GLY A 148 23.61 21.31 25.11
N ILE A 149 23.83 22.31 25.96
CA ILE A 149 25.15 22.77 26.39
C ILE A 149 25.14 22.91 27.91
N PHE A 150 26.12 22.29 28.57
CA PHE A 150 26.25 22.31 30.03
C PHE A 150 27.67 22.72 30.41
N GLY A 151 27.82 23.72 31.28
CA GLY A 151 29.11 24.20 31.77
C GLY A 151 29.25 24.03 33.28
N PHE A 152 30.40 23.56 33.76
CA PHE A 152 30.72 23.53 35.19
C PHE A 152 32.21 23.78 35.45
N GLY A 153 32.52 24.48 36.54
CA GLY A 153 33.90 24.80 36.92
C GLY A 153 34.48 23.82 37.93
N ILE A 154 35.73 23.39 37.73
CA ILE A 154 36.55 22.72 38.75
C ILE A 154 37.90 23.44 38.87
N GLY A 155 38.18 24.04 40.02
CA GLY A 155 39.38 24.87 40.19
C GLY A 155 39.43 26.03 39.18
N LYS A 156 40.49 26.09 38.36
CA LYS A 156 40.68 27.10 37.30
C LYS A 156 40.23 26.63 35.91
N ASP A 157 39.56 25.47 35.84
CA ASP A 157 39.12 24.86 34.60
C ASP A 157 37.61 24.98 34.46
N LEU A 158 37.16 25.41 33.28
CA LEU A 158 35.77 25.34 32.85
C LEU A 158 35.58 24.10 31.97
N TRP A 159 34.66 23.22 32.36
CA TRP A 159 34.27 22.07 31.57
C TRP A 159 32.95 22.36 30.88
N THR A 160 32.91 22.12 29.57
CA THR A 160 31.72 22.30 28.76
C THR A 160 31.38 20.98 28.07
N VAL A 161 30.13 20.54 28.23
CA VAL A 161 29.59 19.33 27.62
C VAL A 161 28.55 19.75 26.59
N TYR A 162 28.74 19.29 25.35
CA TYR A 162 27.81 19.48 24.26
C TYR A 162 27.09 18.16 23.98
N LEU A 163 25.77 18.24 23.89
CA LEU A 163 24.88 17.12 23.65
C LEU A 163 24.06 17.39 22.37
N ASP A 164 24.25 16.54 21.37
CA ASP A 164 23.41 16.46 20.18
C ASP A 164 22.54 15.21 20.27
N MET A 165 21.23 15.39 20.27
CA MET A 165 20.26 14.31 20.31
C MET A 165 19.22 14.59 19.23
N LEU A 166 19.23 13.77 18.17
CA LEU A 166 18.24 13.84 17.10
C LEU A 166 17.49 12.51 17.05
N LYS A 167 16.18 12.59 17.27
CA LYS A 167 15.25 11.47 17.08
C LYS A 167 14.23 11.89 16.03
N GLU A 168 14.43 11.43 14.81
CA GLU A 168 13.52 11.73 13.72
C GLU A 168 12.64 10.52 13.41
N HIS A 169 11.34 10.78 13.32
CA HIS A 169 10.33 9.80 12.95
C HIS A 169 9.77 10.19 11.58
N GLY A 170 10.32 9.59 10.53
CA GLY A 170 9.76 9.72 9.18
C GLY A 170 8.66 8.68 8.98
N LEU A 171 7.42 9.12 8.82
CA LEU A 171 6.32 8.30 8.33
C LEU A 171 5.80 8.93 7.05
N SER A 172 6.08 8.30 5.91
CA SER A 172 5.44 8.63 4.65
C SER A 172 4.31 7.64 4.39
N LYS A 173 3.11 8.16 4.06
CA LYS A 173 1.94 7.36 3.69
C LYS A 173 1.40 7.86 2.36
N THR A 174 1.46 7.02 1.33
CA THR A 174 0.85 7.30 0.03
C THR A 174 -0.42 6.47 -0.08
N MET A 175 -1.54 7.08 -0.52
CA MET A 175 -2.80 6.37 -0.77
C MET A 175 -3.28 6.59 -2.20
N ALA A 176 -3.73 5.52 -2.84
CA ALA A 176 -4.40 5.58 -4.13
C ALA A 176 -5.77 4.91 -4.01
N GLU A 177 -6.82 5.57 -4.51
CA GLU A 177 -8.20 5.07 -4.44
C GLU A 177 -8.83 4.89 -5.83
N PRO A 178 -8.46 3.85 -6.59
CA PRO A 178 -9.04 3.65 -7.91
C PRO A 178 -10.45 3.05 -7.84
N THR A 179 -11.30 3.45 -8.79
CA THR A 179 -12.64 2.90 -8.99
C THR A 179 -12.67 2.05 -10.26
N LEU A 180 -13.21 0.84 -10.16
CA LEU A 180 -13.27 -0.14 -11.25
C LEU A 180 -14.71 -0.60 -11.47
N ILE A 181 -15.08 -0.91 -12.70
CA ILE A 181 -16.41 -1.41 -13.07
C ILE A 181 -16.21 -2.68 -13.90
N ALA A 182 -16.87 -3.76 -13.49
CA ALA A 182 -16.88 -5.02 -14.22
C ALA A 182 -18.28 -5.64 -14.22
N GLU A 183 -18.56 -6.50 -15.18
CA GLU A 183 -19.78 -7.30 -15.20
C GLU A 183 -19.66 -8.53 -14.31
N SER A 184 -20.78 -8.99 -13.76
CA SER A 184 -20.78 -10.18 -12.94
C SER A 184 -20.32 -11.43 -13.71
N GLY A 185 -19.32 -12.11 -13.19
CA GLY A 185 -18.66 -13.28 -13.78
C GLY A 185 -17.51 -12.94 -14.71
N GLN A 186 -17.35 -11.67 -15.12
CA GLN A 186 -16.31 -11.25 -16.05
C GLN A 186 -15.09 -10.72 -15.29
N SER A 187 -13.90 -11.17 -15.70
CA SER A 187 -12.64 -10.66 -15.14
C SER A 187 -12.33 -9.27 -15.69
N ALA A 188 -11.87 -8.38 -14.82
CA ALA A 188 -11.34 -7.07 -15.18
C ALA A 188 -9.95 -6.89 -14.57
N ASP A 189 -9.10 -6.20 -15.32
CA ASP A 189 -7.70 -5.95 -15.00
C ASP A 189 -7.47 -4.43 -14.87
N PHE A 190 -6.68 -4.05 -13.88
CA PHE A 190 -6.28 -2.68 -13.61
C PHE A 190 -4.77 -2.65 -13.43
N LEU A 191 -4.11 -1.69 -14.07
CA LEU A 191 -2.69 -1.42 -13.90
C LEU A 191 -2.48 0.08 -13.80
N VAL A 192 -1.84 0.53 -12.73
CA VAL A 192 -1.34 1.90 -12.57
C VAL A 192 0.16 1.85 -12.35
N GLY A 193 0.89 2.34 -13.33
CA GLY A 193 2.34 2.31 -13.36
C GLY A 193 2.88 2.62 -14.75
N GLY A 194 3.84 1.84 -15.22
CA GLY A 194 4.44 2.01 -16.54
C GLY A 194 5.10 0.75 -17.05
N GLU A 195 5.84 0.90 -18.14
CA GLU A 195 6.61 -0.18 -18.75
C GLU A 195 8.10 0.13 -18.67
N PHE A 196 8.89 -0.86 -18.27
CA PHE A 196 10.35 -0.77 -18.25
C PHE A 196 10.95 -1.57 -19.40
N PRO A 197 11.72 -0.94 -20.31
CA PRO A 197 12.37 -1.66 -21.40
C PRO A 197 13.56 -2.47 -20.89
N ILE A 198 13.48 -3.79 -21.05
CA ILE A 198 14.56 -4.73 -20.71
C ILE A 198 15.24 -5.19 -22.01
N PRO A 199 16.53 -4.89 -22.22
CA PRO A 199 17.26 -5.39 -23.38
C PRO A 199 17.55 -6.89 -23.20
N ILE A 200 17.16 -7.70 -24.17
CA ILE A 200 17.45 -9.13 -24.21
C ILE A 200 18.43 -9.40 -25.35
N PRO A 201 19.65 -9.88 -25.07
CA PRO A 201 20.58 -10.28 -26.11
C PRO A 201 20.07 -11.55 -26.80
N GLN A 202 19.96 -11.52 -28.12
CA GLN A 202 19.66 -12.68 -28.96
C GLN A 202 20.94 -13.22 -29.63
N GLN A 203 20.83 -14.38 -30.29
CA GLN A 203 21.92 -14.89 -31.13
C GLN A 203 22.33 -13.86 -32.20
N PHE A 204 23.62 -13.86 -32.53
CA PHE A 204 24.24 -12.93 -33.49
C PHE A 204 24.32 -11.46 -33.05
N GLY A 205 24.24 -11.17 -31.75
CA GLY A 205 24.50 -9.82 -31.23
C GLY A 205 23.37 -8.81 -31.49
N GLN A 206 22.20 -9.27 -31.94
CA GLN A 206 21.00 -8.45 -31.95
C GLN A 206 20.46 -8.29 -30.53
N VAL A 207 20.14 -7.04 -30.17
CA VAL A 207 19.46 -6.72 -28.90
C VAL A 207 18.01 -6.40 -29.22
N THR A 208 17.07 -7.10 -28.58
CA THR A 208 15.65 -6.78 -28.66
C THR A 208 15.18 -6.20 -27.35
N ILE A 209 14.34 -5.17 -27.44
CA ILE A 209 13.74 -4.52 -26.28
C ILE A 209 12.45 -5.28 -25.93
N ARG A 210 12.35 -5.79 -24.71
CA ARG A 210 11.11 -6.35 -24.16
C ARG A 210 10.62 -5.43 -23.04
N PHE A 211 9.39 -4.94 -23.17
CA PHE A 211 8.76 -4.14 -22.14
C PHE A 211 8.20 -5.04 -21.04
N LYS A 212 8.51 -4.72 -19.78
CA LYS A 212 7.94 -5.35 -18.59
C LYS A 212 7.17 -4.30 -17.81
N GLU A 213 5.90 -4.58 -17.54
CA GLU A 213 5.04 -3.72 -16.73
C GLU A 213 5.52 -3.69 -15.27
N PHE A 214 5.42 -2.53 -14.64
CA PHE A 214 5.63 -2.32 -13.21
C PHE A 214 4.60 -1.32 -12.69
N GLY A 215 4.36 -1.32 -11.38
CA GLY A 215 3.36 -0.50 -10.71
C GLY A 215 2.40 -1.33 -9.87
N VAL A 216 1.21 -0.80 -9.66
CA VAL A 216 0.14 -1.48 -8.92
C VAL A 216 -0.84 -2.10 -9.90
N GLY A 217 -0.88 -3.44 -9.89
CA GLY A 217 -1.81 -4.25 -10.66
C GLY A 217 -2.92 -4.82 -9.78
N LEU A 218 -4.14 -4.87 -10.30
CA LEU A 218 -5.24 -5.58 -9.67
C LEU A 218 -6.09 -6.29 -10.72
N LYS A 219 -6.10 -7.62 -10.66
CA LYS A 219 -7.07 -8.43 -11.38
C LYS A 219 -8.20 -8.81 -10.44
N PHE A 220 -9.44 -8.58 -10.85
CA PHE A 220 -10.59 -8.99 -10.06
C PHE A 220 -11.69 -9.61 -10.93
N THR A 221 -12.44 -10.53 -10.33
CA THR A 221 -13.60 -11.16 -10.96
C THR A 221 -14.74 -11.15 -9.94
N PRO A 222 -15.76 -10.28 -10.11
CA PRO A 222 -16.89 -10.21 -9.21
C PRO A 222 -18.01 -11.15 -9.65
N THR A 223 -18.68 -11.82 -8.71
CA THR A 223 -19.84 -12.68 -8.96
C THR A 223 -20.95 -12.31 -7.98
N VAL A 224 -22.10 -11.87 -8.50
CA VAL A 224 -23.27 -11.53 -7.70
C VAL A 224 -24.03 -12.82 -7.40
N LEU A 225 -24.24 -13.09 -6.11
CA LEU A 225 -24.89 -14.31 -5.65
C LEU A 225 -26.39 -14.09 -5.42
N SER A 226 -26.76 -12.90 -4.93
CA SER A 226 -28.13 -12.45 -4.66
C SER A 226 -28.11 -10.95 -4.35
N GLU A 227 -29.28 -10.33 -4.26
CA GLU A 227 -29.48 -8.99 -3.68
C GLU A 227 -28.60 -8.76 -2.42
N GLY A 228 -27.65 -7.81 -2.52
CA GLY A 228 -26.74 -7.42 -1.43
C GLY A 228 -25.56 -8.36 -1.14
N ARG A 229 -25.35 -9.45 -1.92
CA ARG A 229 -24.22 -10.37 -1.73
C ARG A 229 -23.40 -10.55 -3.00
N ILE A 230 -22.13 -10.19 -2.90
CA ILE A 230 -21.15 -10.29 -3.99
C ILE A 230 -19.96 -11.12 -3.50
N SER A 231 -19.59 -12.13 -4.26
CA SER A 231 -18.32 -12.85 -4.12
C SER A 231 -17.30 -12.22 -5.05
N ILE A 232 -16.07 -12.00 -4.59
CA ILE A 232 -15.03 -11.38 -5.42
C ILE A 232 -13.75 -12.19 -5.27
N ILE A 233 -13.15 -12.55 -6.40
CA ILE A 233 -11.81 -13.12 -6.45
C ILE A 233 -10.85 -12.00 -6.86
N VAL A 234 -9.82 -11.73 -6.05
CA VAL A 234 -8.85 -10.66 -6.28
C VAL A 234 -7.43 -11.21 -6.33
N HIS A 235 -6.62 -10.65 -7.23
CA HIS A 235 -5.19 -10.90 -7.35
C HIS A 235 -4.46 -9.54 -7.40
N PRO A 236 -4.14 -8.95 -6.24
CA PRO A 236 -3.36 -7.72 -6.18
C PRO A 236 -1.87 -8.00 -6.44
N GLU A 237 -1.21 -7.12 -7.19
CA GLU A 237 0.22 -7.12 -7.44
C GLU A 237 0.79 -5.71 -7.21
N VAL A 238 1.97 -5.63 -6.59
CA VAL A 238 2.73 -4.39 -6.47
C VAL A 238 4.16 -4.69 -6.93
N SER A 239 4.59 -3.96 -7.95
CA SER A 239 5.92 -4.06 -8.58
C SER A 239 6.56 -2.67 -8.62
N GLU A 240 7.77 -2.54 -8.08
CA GLU A 240 8.54 -1.29 -8.09
C GLU A 240 9.89 -1.50 -8.78
N LEU A 241 10.43 -0.44 -9.36
CA LEU A 241 11.78 -0.46 -9.94
C LEU A 241 12.80 -0.29 -8.82
N ASP A 242 13.64 -1.30 -8.64
CA ASP A 242 14.80 -1.23 -7.75
C ASP A 242 16.04 -0.76 -8.52
N PHE A 243 16.49 0.47 -8.23
CA PHE A 243 17.70 1.05 -8.80
C PHE A 243 18.93 0.87 -7.91
N SER A 244 18.79 0.29 -6.71
CA SER A 244 19.89 0.18 -5.75
C SER A 244 21.00 -0.79 -6.20
N ASN A 245 20.66 -1.74 -7.07
CA ASN A 245 21.60 -2.65 -7.73
C ASN A 245 21.77 -2.35 -9.24
N GLY A 246 21.34 -1.17 -9.70
CA GLY A 246 21.52 -0.75 -11.09
C GLY A 246 22.99 -0.53 -11.40
N LEU A 247 23.57 -1.34 -12.28
CA LEU A 247 24.84 -1.02 -12.93
C LEU A 247 24.60 0.20 -13.83
N ILE A 248 25.19 1.33 -13.45
CA ILE A 248 25.25 2.56 -14.25
C ILE A 248 26.39 2.43 -15.27
#